data_AF-A0AA90P7L9-F1
#
_entry.id   AF-A0AA90P7L9-F1
#
_cell.length_a   1.000
_cell.length_b   1.000
_cell.length_c   1.000
_cell.angle_alpha   90.00
_cell.angle_beta   90.00
_cell.angle_gamma   90.00
#
_symmetry.space_group_name_H-M   'P 1'
#
loop_
_entity.id
_entity.type
_entity.pdbx_description
1 polymer ?
#
loop_
_entity_poly.entity_id
_entity_poly.type
_entity_poly.pdbx_seq_one_letter_code
_entity_poly.pdbx_strand_id
1 'polypeptide(L)'
;HKGQTKITKRGRKKLRALLFRAAMILVAKNKAFKALHIYYTTLSHNPLKKMQSLIALCNKLIRILFSIGKKQFTFQEDKMLKDIP
;
A
#
# COMPACT_ATOMS: atom_id res chain seq x y z
N HIS A 1 -13.80 3.62 23.58
CA HIS A 1 -12.37 3.40 23.28
C HIS A 1 -12.18 3.16 21.78
N LYS A 2 -11.52 4.07 21.04
CA LYS A 2 -11.13 3.81 19.63
C LYS A 2 -9.98 2.78 19.63
N GLY A 3 -10.23 1.58 19.12
CA GLY A 3 -9.22 0.51 19.09
C GLY A 3 -8.05 0.86 18.17
N GLN A 4 -6.82 0.59 18.62
CA GLN A 4 -5.62 0.75 17.78
C GLN A 4 -5.72 -0.13 16.53
N THR A 5 -5.42 0.44 15.37
CA THR A 5 -5.51 -0.28 14.09
C THR A 5 -4.39 -1.31 14.00
N LYS A 6 -4.67 -2.57 14.35
CA LYS A 6 -3.71 -3.68 14.29
C LYS A 6 -3.86 -4.44 12.97
N ILE A 7 -2.73 -4.75 12.31
CA ILE A 7 -2.72 -5.61 11.12
C ILE A 7 -3.13 -7.03 11.55
N THR A 8 -4.29 -7.51 11.07
CA THR A 8 -4.77 -8.88 11.32
C THR A 8 -4.48 -9.78 10.12
N LYS A 9 -4.41 -11.10 10.34
CA LYS A 9 -4.20 -12.12 9.28
C LYS A 9 -5.52 -12.56 8.61
N ARG A 10 -6.60 -11.80 8.80
CA ARG A 10 -7.96 -12.13 8.31
C ARG A 10 -8.02 -12.05 6.78
N GLY A 11 -8.77 -12.96 6.14
CA GLY A 11 -8.97 -13.01 4.68
C GLY A 11 -8.15 -14.08 3.94
N ARG A 12 -8.04 -13.96 2.61
CA ARG A 12 -7.42 -14.99 1.76
C ARG A 12 -5.88 -14.94 1.81
N LYS A 13 -5.26 -15.99 2.37
CA LYS A 13 -3.80 -16.14 2.48
C LYS A 13 -3.06 -16.05 1.13
N LYS A 14 -3.56 -16.75 0.09
CA LYS A 14 -2.94 -16.77 -1.25
C LYS A 14 -2.91 -15.37 -1.88
N LEU A 15 -4.01 -14.62 -1.79
CA LEU A 15 -4.09 -13.25 -2.31
C LEU A 15 -3.09 -12.32 -1.62
N ARG A 16 -3.00 -12.37 -0.29
CA ARG A 16 -2.00 -11.61 0.46
C ARG A 16 -0.56 -11.91 0.01
N ALA A 17 -0.23 -13.18 -0.21
CA ALA A 17 1.10 -13.56 -0.67
C ALA A 17 1.40 -13.03 -2.08
N LEU A 18 0.43 -13.07 -2.98
CA LEU A 18 0.56 -12.59 -4.36
C LEU A 18 0.71 -11.06 -4.41
N LEU A 19 -0.13 -10.33 -3.66
CA LEU A 19 -0.01 -8.88 -3.51
C LEU A 19 1.33 -8.47 -2.92
N PHE A 20 1.85 -9.21 -1.93
CA PHE A 20 3.13 -8.91 -1.34
C PHE A 20 4.29 -9.07 -2.34
N ARG A 21 4.28 -10.14 -3.15
CA ARG A 21 5.26 -10.33 -4.23
C ARG A 21 5.18 -9.22 -5.27
N ALA A 22 3.98 -8.86 -5.70
CA ALA A 22 3.76 -7.78 -6.65
C ALA A 22 4.21 -6.42 -6.10
N ALA A 23 3.86 -6.10 -4.85
CA ALA A 23 4.24 -4.86 -4.18
C ALA A 23 5.77 -4.74 -4.03
N MET A 24 6.48 -5.84 -3.73
CA MET A 24 7.94 -5.82 -3.67
C MET A 24 8.57 -5.46 -5.01
N ILE A 25 8.08 -6.04 -6.12
CA ILE A 25 8.58 -5.73 -7.47
C ILE A 25 8.24 -4.28 -7.85
N LEU A 26 7.01 -3.82 -7.53
CA LEU A 26 6.57 -2.45 -7.79
C LEU A 26 7.42 -1.41 -7.05
N VAL A 27 7.70 -1.63 -5.76
CA VAL A 27 8.58 -0.74 -4.98
C VAL A 27 10.00 -0.72 -5.53
N ALA A 28 10.49 -1.84 -6.07
CA ALA A 28 11.83 -1.91 -6.66
C ALA A 28 11.92 -1.22 -8.03
N LYS A 29 10.86 -1.29 -8.85
CA LYS A 29 10.88 -0.83 -10.25
C LYS A 29 10.25 0.54 -10.47
N ASN A 30 9.29 0.95 -9.64
CA ASN A 30 8.56 2.20 -9.79
C ASN A 30 8.98 3.21 -8.71
N LYS A 31 9.42 4.40 -9.15
CA LYS A 31 9.91 5.47 -8.28
C LYS A 31 8.81 6.04 -7.36
N ALA A 32 7.57 6.13 -7.81
CA ALA A 32 6.45 6.61 -7.01
C ALA A 32 6.13 5.65 -5.85
N PHE A 33 6.11 4.34 -6.11
CA PHE A 33 5.94 3.33 -5.04
C PHE A 33 7.12 3.29 -4.07
N LYS A 34 8.34 3.51 -4.56
CA LYS A 34 9.52 3.66 -3.69
C LYS A 34 9.43 4.88 -2.79
N ALA A 35 9.02 6.03 -3.34
CA ALA A 35 8.82 7.26 -2.57
C ALA A 35 7.75 7.08 -1.49
N LEU A 36 6.63 6.43 -1.81
CA LEU A 36 5.60 6.05 -0.84
C LEU A 36 6.13 5.14 0.27
N HIS A 37 6.93 4.13 -0.09
CA HIS A 37 7.53 3.23 0.90
C HIS A 37 8.41 4.01 1.88
N ILE A 38 9.26 4.90 1.35
CA ILE A 38 10.15 5.76 2.13
C ILE A 38 9.32 6.69 3.02
N TYR A 39 8.31 7.37 2.49
CA TYR A 39 7.40 8.23 3.26
C TYR A 39 6.81 7.49 4.48
N TYR A 40 6.28 6.28 4.26
CA TYR A 40 5.72 5.47 5.36
C TYR A 40 6.76 5.04 6.41
N THR A 41 8.03 4.87 6.02
CA THR A 41 9.10 4.52 6.95
C THR A 41 9.78 5.71 7.63
N THR A 42 9.63 6.92 7.07
CA THR A 42 10.30 8.15 7.52
C THR A 42 9.37 9.12 8.24
N LEU A 43 8.07 8.79 8.34
CA LEU A 43 7.09 9.53 9.12
C LEU A 43 7.60 9.79 10.55
N SER A 44 7.72 11.07 10.90
CA SER A 44 8.21 11.54 12.20
C SER A 44 7.34 11.10 13.37
N HIS A 45 6.06 10.83 13.12
CA HIS A 45 5.11 10.31 14.10
C HIS A 45 4.71 8.87 13.73
N ASN A 46 5.06 7.90 14.58
CA ASN A 46 4.81 6.46 14.39
C ASN A 46 5.40 5.88 13.08
N PRO A 47 6.73 5.85 12.91
CA PRO A 47 7.37 5.26 11.75
C PRO A 47 6.96 3.79 11.61
N LEU A 48 6.37 3.44 10.46
CA LEU A 48 5.99 2.06 10.20
C LEU A 48 7.25 1.23 9.97
N LYS A 49 7.34 0.07 10.61
CA LYS A 49 8.42 -0.89 10.31
C LYS A 49 8.35 -1.26 8.82
N LYS A 50 9.49 -1.55 8.19
CA LYS A 50 9.59 -1.88 6.74
C LYS A 50 8.50 -2.86 6.27
N MET A 51 8.26 -3.92 7.04
CA MET A 51 7.21 -4.91 6.76
C MET A 51 5.78 -4.35 6.85
N GLN A 52 5.52 -3.45 7.80
CA GLN A 52 4.21 -2.81 7.95
C GLN A 52 3.94 -1.85 6.79
N SER A 53 4.96 -1.10 6.36
CA SER A 53 4.89 -0.23 5.18
C SER A 53 4.55 -1.04 3.91
N LEU A 54 5.21 -2.19 3.69
CA LEU A 54 4.87 -3.07 2.56
C LEU A 54 3.42 -3.61 2.63
N ILE A 55 2.93 -3.95 3.81
CA ILE A 55 1.54 -4.40 3.99
C ILE A 55 0.54 -3.25 3.73
N ALA A 56 0.86 -2.03 4.14
CA ALA A 56 0.07 -0.84 3.83
C ALA A 56 0.00 -0.60 2.31
N LEU A 57 1.14 -0.74 1.62
CA LEU A 57 1.21 -0.65 0.16
C LEU A 57 0.38 -1.75 -0.53
N CYS A 58 0.40 -2.99 -0.04
CA CYS A 58 -0.47 -4.04 -0.57
C CYS A 58 -1.96 -3.68 -0.48
N ASN A 59 -2.37 -3.09 0.65
CA ASN A 59 -3.74 -2.64 0.87
C ASN A 59 -4.11 -1.43 -0.01
N LYS A 60 -3.16 -0.52 -0.28
CA LYS A 60 -3.40 0.59 -1.21
C LYS A 60 -3.50 0.07 -2.66
N LEU A 61 -2.63 -0.86 -3.05
CA LEU A 61 -2.62 -1.48 -4.37
C LEU A 61 -3.94 -2.19 -4.69
N ILE A 62 -4.48 -3.00 -3.78
CA ILE A 62 -5.77 -3.68 -4.03
C ILE A 62 -6.94 -2.68 -4.16
N ARG A 63 -6.93 -1.57 -3.41
CA ARG A 63 -7.95 -0.51 -3.55
C ARG A 63 -7.85 0.20 -4.90
N ILE A 64 -6.63 0.46 -5.36
CA ILE A 64 -6.37 1.05 -6.68
C ILE A 64 -6.90 0.10 -7.76
N LEU A 65 -6.49 -1.18 -7.75
CA LEU A 65 -6.94 -2.18 -8.72
C LEU A 65 -8.46 -2.34 -8.73
N PHE A 66 -9.09 -2.38 -7.54
CA PHE A 66 -10.54 -2.46 -7.42
C PHE A 66 -11.23 -1.23 -8.00
N SER A 67 -10.70 -0.04 -7.72
CA SER A 67 -11.26 1.20 -8.21
C SER A 67 -11.10 1.32 -9.74
N ILE A 68 -9.97 0.86 -10.30
CA ILE A 68 -9.75 0.81 -11.76
C ILE A 68 -10.77 -0.13 -12.39
N GLY A 69 -10.92 -1.35 -11.86
CA GLY A 69 -11.89 -2.31 -12.38
C GLY A 69 -13.33 -1.82 -12.30
N LYS A 70 -13.69 -1.08 -11.25
CA LYS A 70 -15.07 -0.63 -11.02
C LYS A 70 -15.44 0.66 -11.75
N LYS A 71 -14.51 1.62 -11.85
CA LYS A 71 -14.75 2.96 -12.42
C LYS A 71 -14.08 3.19 -13.78
N GLN A 72 -13.32 2.22 -14.28
CA GLN A 72 -12.62 2.28 -15.58
C GLN A 72 -11.77 3.56 -15.73
N PHE A 73 -11.12 4.00 -14.64
CA PHE A 73 -10.28 5.19 -14.67
C PHE A 73 -8.81 4.85 -14.96
N THR A 74 -8.11 5.77 -15.63
CA THR A 74 -6.67 5.65 -15.88
C THR A 74 -5.88 5.93 -14.61
N PHE A 75 -5.04 4.99 -14.19
CA PHE A 75 -4.17 5.17 -13.04
C PHE A 75 -3.27 6.40 -13.21
N GLN A 76 -3.25 7.27 -12.19
CA GLN A 76 -2.44 8.49 -12.16
C GLN A 76 -1.62 8.48 -10.86
N GLU A 77 -0.29 8.50 -10.99
CA GLU A 77 0.64 8.43 -9.86
C GLU A 77 0.49 9.63 -8.91
N ASP A 78 0.23 10.82 -9.46
CA ASP A 78 0.02 12.05 -8.68
C ASP A 78 -1.21 11.96 -7.79
N LYS A 79 -2.29 11.33 -8.27
CA LYS A 79 -3.50 11.12 -7.45
C LYS A 79 -3.20 10.15 -6.31
N MET A 80 -2.36 9.15 -6.54
CA MET A 80 -1.96 8.19 -5.50
C MET A 80 -1.11 8.85 -4.40
N LEU A 81 -0.23 9.79 -4.78
CA LEU A 81 0.62 10.56 -3.86
C LEU A 81 -0.16 11.64 -3.09
N LYS A 82 -1.17 12.25 -3.70
CA LYS A 82 -2.07 13.21 -3.02
C LYS A 82 -3.01 12.54 -2.01
N ASP A 83 -3.30 11.26 -2.22
CA ASP A 83 -4.16 10.42 -1.37
C ASP A 83 -3.39 9.81 -0.18
N ILE A 84 -2.26 10.43 0.19
CA ILE A 84 -1.51 10.16 1.40
C ILE A 84 -2.09 11.07 2.50
N PRO A 85 -2.47 10.53 3.67
CA PRO A 85 -2.98 11.34 4.78
C PRO A 85 -1.91 12.24 5.40
#